data_AF-A0A369J9K4-F1
#
_entry.id   AF-A0A369J9K4-F1
#
_cell.length_a   1.000
_cell.length_b   1.000
_cell.length_c   1.000
_cell.angle_alpha   90.00
_cell.angle_beta   90.00
_cell.angle_gamma   90.00
#
_symmetry.space_group_name_H-M   'P 1'
#
loop_
_entity.id
_entity.type
_entity.pdbx_description
1 polymer ?
#
loop_
_entity_poly.entity_id
_entity_poly.type
_entity_poly.pdbx_seq_one_letter_code
_entity_poly.pdbx_strand_id
1 'polypeptide(L)'
;MSSALNPTVSNQPQLLHNPWCLIKHTEEKGRGVYASKPIPRQTVIDISPVLIFAKDEYHEHGRFTTLDHYTFKWSDGRMALALGLGSLFNHSERPNLSYLLDASTDAIQYVTTRAIEVDEELSIFYGHKLWFKDADDYANPAVADPEEAEDGWGGLSAVVEVTDLTEPDGPFLDGDPSEIMADEDLPFTRFRLPPDEEEIDTIRTTQAWVVDIPDPRLITEMLKWLKQAGLDTPDLGHLKRIRKQNDMTTLLLTTSPVPPILPGDLDLPMPYTLLVPISPALTPISLKLKSSFWPTIFTPSRKGEAEAWSRGKSRWAWDAMIKVVEAANEARNRGELPIAAHIAAPYNEDSESDSAPTAFIACDSRNSNAHPLRHAVINVIRQMADHRTTADPSTPEESISLTPSEAGESRNGTNYLLTSRTVFTTHEPCIMCSMALIHSRVKEVFYLYPMPRTGGCGGIACLPTLKGVNHRFGICQWNIQGAIVDRCNLQLDAAIDA
;
A
#
# COMPACT_ATOMS: atom_id res chain seq x y z
N MET A 1 -25.08 4.73 -42.74
CA MET A 1 -23.79 5.08 -42.13
C MET A 1 -23.77 4.43 -40.76
N SER A 2 -23.22 3.23 -40.65
CA SER A 2 -23.08 2.51 -39.38
C SER A 2 -21.63 2.04 -39.32
N SER A 3 -20.86 2.64 -38.41
CA SER A 3 -19.44 2.37 -38.23
C SER A 3 -19.26 1.05 -37.51
N ALA A 4 -18.45 0.17 -38.11
CA ALA A 4 -17.92 -1.00 -37.46
C ALA A 4 -17.09 -0.60 -36.23
N LEU A 5 -17.47 -1.10 -35.05
CA LEU A 5 -16.60 -1.16 -33.89
C LEU A 5 -15.96 -2.54 -33.86
N ASN A 6 -14.65 -2.57 -34.12
CA ASN A 6 -13.79 -3.73 -33.88
C ASN A 6 -13.73 -4.00 -32.36
N PRO A 7 -13.88 -5.25 -31.90
CA PRO A 7 -13.59 -5.59 -30.52
C PRO A 7 -12.07 -5.64 -30.33
N THR A 8 -11.52 -4.68 -29.58
CA THR A 8 -10.17 -4.77 -29.05
C THR A 8 -10.17 -5.86 -27.96
N VAL A 9 -9.64 -7.03 -28.31
CA VAL A 9 -9.34 -8.11 -27.37
C VAL A 9 -8.34 -7.56 -26.34
N SER A 10 -8.76 -7.50 -25.08
CA SER A 10 -7.90 -7.12 -23.96
C SER A 10 -6.83 -8.20 -23.78
N ASN A 11 -5.56 -7.81 -23.89
CA ASN A 11 -4.40 -8.70 -23.77
C ASN A 11 -3.94 -8.91 -22.31
N GLN A 12 -4.78 -8.62 -21.32
CA GLN A 12 -4.43 -8.77 -19.91
C GLN A 12 -5.08 -10.03 -19.30
N PRO A 13 -4.32 -10.90 -18.62
CA PRO A 13 -4.88 -12.08 -17.98
C PRO A 13 -5.84 -11.68 -16.85
N GLN A 14 -7.11 -12.08 -16.99
CA GLN A 14 -8.12 -11.91 -15.95
C GLN A 14 -7.82 -12.85 -14.77
N LEU A 15 -7.16 -12.36 -13.73
CA LEU A 15 -6.95 -13.10 -12.48
C LEU A 15 -8.31 -13.46 -11.85
N LEU A 16 -8.67 -14.74 -11.91
CA LEU A 16 -9.91 -15.27 -11.32
C LEU A 16 -9.67 -15.61 -9.85
N HIS A 17 -10.20 -14.80 -8.94
CA HIS A 17 -10.33 -15.20 -7.53
C HIS A 17 -11.41 -16.28 -7.47
N ASN A 18 -11.05 -17.55 -7.28
CA ASN A 18 -12.01 -18.64 -7.41
C ASN A 18 -12.52 -19.15 -6.04
N PRO A 19 -13.70 -18.69 -5.56
CA PRO A 19 -14.26 -19.16 -4.30
C PRO A 19 -14.67 -20.64 -4.33
N TRP A 20 -14.55 -21.30 -5.48
CA TRP A 20 -14.97 -22.69 -5.69
C TRP A 20 -13.82 -23.66 -5.39
N CYS A 21 -12.64 -23.14 -5.03
CA CYS A 21 -11.44 -23.93 -4.80
C CYS A 21 -10.89 -23.69 -3.39
N LEU A 22 -10.50 -24.76 -2.72
CA LEU A 22 -9.81 -24.79 -1.43
C LEU A 22 -8.43 -25.40 -1.63
N ILE A 23 -7.41 -24.84 -1.01
CA ILE A 23 -6.09 -25.46 -0.97
C ILE A 23 -6.06 -26.34 0.28
N LYS A 24 -5.86 -27.65 0.09
CA LYS A 24 -5.70 -28.61 1.19
C LYS A 24 -4.35 -29.31 1.06
N HIS A 25 -3.89 -29.90 2.16
CA HIS A 25 -2.72 -30.76 2.14
C HIS A 25 -3.17 -32.20 1.85
N THR A 26 -2.50 -32.85 0.92
CA THR A 26 -2.72 -34.22 0.47
C THR A 26 -1.50 -35.04 0.86
N GLU A 27 -1.73 -36.14 1.57
CA GLU A 27 -0.65 -37.07 1.94
C GLU A 27 0.03 -37.56 0.64
N GLU A 28 1.37 -37.59 0.62
CA GLU A 28 2.22 -37.94 -0.54
C GLU A 28 2.29 -36.93 -1.72
N LYS A 29 1.27 -36.10 -1.98
CA LYS A 29 1.26 -35.12 -3.10
C LYS A 29 1.49 -33.65 -2.68
N GLY A 30 1.54 -33.34 -1.39
CA GLY A 30 1.82 -31.99 -0.89
C GLY A 30 0.57 -31.11 -0.84
N ARG A 31 0.58 -29.93 -1.48
CA ARG A 31 -0.62 -29.06 -1.51
C ARG A 31 -1.39 -29.32 -2.80
N GLY A 32 -2.69 -29.59 -2.67
CA GLY A 32 -3.61 -29.78 -3.80
C GLY A 32 -4.77 -28.77 -3.76
N VAL A 33 -5.42 -28.59 -4.89
CA VAL A 33 -6.61 -27.73 -5.03
C VAL A 33 -7.85 -28.61 -5.07
N TYR A 34 -8.86 -28.29 -4.26
CA TYR A 34 -10.07 -29.08 -4.06
C TYR A 34 -11.32 -28.24 -4.27
N ALA A 35 -12.38 -28.83 -4.81
CA ALA A 35 -13.63 -28.11 -5.02
C ALA A 35 -14.34 -27.84 -3.67
N SER A 36 -14.72 -26.60 -3.41
CA SER A 36 -15.50 -26.21 -2.22
C SER A 36 -17.00 -26.44 -2.39
N LYS A 37 -17.46 -26.64 -3.63
CA LYS A 37 -18.84 -26.88 -4.04
C LYS A 37 -18.85 -27.55 -5.42
N PRO A 38 -19.99 -28.05 -5.93
CA PRO A 38 -20.02 -28.63 -7.27
C PRO A 38 -19.62 -27.61 -8.33
N ILE A 39 -18.71 -27.98 -9.23
CA ILE A 39 -18.25 -27.12 -10.31
C ILE A 39 -18.72 -27.70 -11.65
N PRO A 40 -19.49 -26.95 -12.47
CA PRO A 40 -19.90 -27.42 -13.79
C PRO A 40 -18.71 -27.71 -14.71
N ARG A 41 -18.94 -28.58 -15.71
CA ARG A 41 -18.02 -28.78 -16.83
C ARG A 41 -17.79 -27.45 -17.58
N GLN A 42 -16.63 -27.29 -18.23
CA GLN A 42 -16.26 -26.10 -19.01
C GLN A 42 -16.17 -24.79 -18.20
N THR A 43 -16.00 -24.90 -16.88
CA THR A 43 -15.75 -23.74 -16.02
C THR A 43 -14.27 -23.38 -16.06
N VAL A 44 -13.96 -22.10 -16.32
CA VAL A 44 -12.60 -21.57 -16.13
C VAL A 44 -12.31 -21.47 -14.64
N ILE A 45 -11.38 -22.28 -14.16
CA ILE A 45 -10.99 -22.31 -12.75
C ILE A 45 -10.00 -21.21 -12.43
N ASP A 46 -9.00 -21.02 -13.29
CA ASP A 46 -7.93 -20.08 -13.03
C ASP A 46 -7.34 -19.60 -14.35
N ILE A 47 -6.93 -18.35 -14.38
CA ILE A 47 -6.06 -17.82 -15.43
C ILE A 47 -4.83 -17.31 -14.68
N SER A 48 -3.80 -18.14 -14.64
CA SER A 48 -2.53 -17.84 -13.98
C SER A 48 -1.67 -17.00 -14.92
N PRO A 49 -1.34 -15.73 -14.59
CA PRO A 49 -0.22 -15.05 -15.22
C PRO A 49 1.05 -15.86 -15.00
N VAL A 50 2.00 -15.80 -15.93
CA VAL A 50 3.24 -16.57 -15.81
C VAL A 50 4.49 -15.71 -15.74
N LEU A 51 5.45 -16.17 -14.95
CA LEU A 51 6.82 -15.69 -15.03
C LEU A 51 7.55 -16.49 -16.11
N ILE A 52 7.91 -15.82 -17.21
CA ILE A 52 8.62 -16.43 -18.34
C ILE A 52 10.13 -16.43 -18.09
N PHE A 53 10.76 -17.59 -18.27
CA PHE A 53 12.20 -17.76 -18.35
C PHE A 53 12.63 -17.96 -19.81
N ALA A 54 13.68 -17.24 -20.21
CA ALA A 54 14.28 -17.46 -21.52
C ALA A 54 14.82 -18.89 -21.62
N LYS A 55 14.79 -19.47 -22.82
CA LYS A 55 15.22 -20.87 -23.07
C LYS A 55 16.64 -21.13 -22.59
N ASP A 56 17.57 -20.22 -22.86
CA ASP A 56 18.98 -20.36 -22.50
C ASP A 56 19.19 -20.20 -20.99
N GLU A 57 18.58 -19.17 -20.40
CA GLU A 57 18.60 -18.91 -18.95
C GLU A 57 18.05 -20.11 -18.15
N TYR A 58 16.94 -20.69 -18.60
CA TYR A 58 16.36 -21.86 -17.95
C TYR A 58 17.26 -23.10 -18.09
N HIS A 59 17.84 -23.31 -19.27
CA HIS A 59 18.72 -24.46 -19.51
C HIS A 59 20.04 -24.37 -18.74
N GLU A 60 20.61 -23.17 -18.59
CA GLU A 60 21.87 -22.95 -17.88
C GLU A 60 21.68 -22.91 -16.36
N HIS A 61 20.54 -22.42 -15.88
CA HIS A 61 20.33 -22.15 -14.45
C HIS A 61 19.02 -22.75 -13.92
N GLY A 62 17.87 -22.44 -14.54
CA GLY A 62 16.54 -22.78 -14.03
C GLY A 62 16.32 -24.27 -13.75
N ARG A 63 16.73 -25.14 -14.68
CA ARG A 63 16.56 -26.61 -14.58
C ARG A 63 17.28 -27.29 -13.42
N PHE A 64 18.24 -26.61 -12.80
CA PHE A 64 19.01 -27.14 -11.67
C PHE A 64 18.43 -26.71 -10.32
N THR A 65 17.28 -26.05 -10.33
CA THR A 65 16.59 -25.57 -9.13
C THR A 65 15.29 -26.34 -8.92
N THR A 66 14.71 -26.19 -7.73
CA THR A 66 13.39 -26.77 -7.41
C THR A 66 12.28 -26.29 -8.35
N LEU A 67 12.47 -25.16 -9.05
CA LEU A 67 11.52 -24.63 -10.03
C LEU A 67 11.35 -25.56 -11.23
N ASP A 68 12.31 -26.46 -11.51
CA ASP A 68 12.24 -27.36 -12.65
C ASP A 68 10.95 -28.21 -12.66
N HIS A 69 10.44 -28.50 -11.47
CA HIS A 69 9.24 -29.31 -11.25
C HIS A 69 7.92 -28.54 -11.37
N TYR A 70 7.95 -27.21 -11.49
CA TYR A 70 6.77 -26.34 -11.47
C TYR A 70 6.59 -25.51 -12.73
N THR A 71 7.47 -25.67 -13.72
CA THR A 71 7.41 -24.88 -14.95
C THR A 71 6.75 -25.62 -16.12
N PHE A 72 6.00 -24.86 -16.91
CA PHE A 72 5.33 -25.30 -18.12
C PHE A 72 6.17 -24.90 -19.33
N LYS A 73 6.17 -25.72 -20.37
CA LYS A 73 6.97 -25.50 -21.59
C LYS A 73 6.15 -24.84 -22.70
N TRP A 74 6.62 -23.70 -23.20
CA TRP A 74 6.02 -22.99 -24.33
C TRP A 74 6.44 -23.64 -25.65
N SER A 75 5.65 -23.40 -26.70
CA SER A 75 5.89 -23.94 -28.04
C SER A 75 7.22 -23.47 -28.65
N ASP A 76 7.71 -22.30 -28.28
CA ASP A 76 8.99 -21.73 -28.69
C ASP A 76 10.19 -22.22 -27.85
N GLY A 77 9.94 -23.02 -26.81
CA GLY A 77 10.97 -23.58 -25.93
C GLY A 77 11.30 -22.73 -24.70
N ARG A 78 10.62 -21.61 -24.48
CA ARG A 78 10.63 -20.91 -23.19
C ARG A 78 9.95 -21.76 -22.11
N MET A 79 10.29 -21.49 -20.85
CA MET A 79 9.66 -22.12 -19.69
C MET A 79 8.91 -21.06 -18.91
N ALA A 80 7.79 -21.40 -18.28
CA ALA A 80 7.07 -20.45 -17.46
C ALA A 80 6.55 -21.05 -16.16
N LEU A 81 6.63 -20.25 -15.10
CA LEU A 81 6.07 -20.57 -13.80
C LEU A 81 4.71 -19.89 -13.65
N ALA A 82 3.66 -20.66 -13.36
CA ALA A 82 2.33 -20.12 -13.08
C ALA A 82 2.30 -19.42 -11.71
N LEU A 83 1.87 -18.16 -11.69
CA LEU A 83 1.78 -17.33 -10.48
C LEU A 83 0.39 -17.34 -9.82
N GLY A 84 -0.54 -18.15 -10.35
CA GLY A 84 -1.86 -18.42 -9.76
C GLY A 84 -1.97 -19.84 -9.20
N LEU A 85 -3.16 -20.46 -9.34
CA LEU A 85 -3.40 -21.83 -8.85
C LEU A 85 -2.72 -22.90 -9.71
N GLY A 86 -2.24 -22.54 -10.90
CA GLY A 86 -1.61 -23.45 -11.85
C GLY A 86 -0.48 -24.32 -11.29
N SER A 87 0.32 -23.76 -10.40
CA SER A 87 1.46 -24.46 -9.74
C SER A 87 1.03 -25.37 -8.59
N LEU A 88 -0.26 -25.42 -8.25
CA LEU A 88 -0.83 -26.19 -7.14
C LEU A 88 -1.77 -27.32 -7.60
N PHE A 89 -2.13 -27.40 -8.89
CA PHE A 89 -2.90 -28.52 -9.39
C PHE A 89 -2.03 -29.76 -9.49
N ASN A 90 -2.33 -30.78 -8.70
CA ASN A 90 -1.58 -32.03 -8.69
C ASN A 90 -1.80 -32.87 -9.96
N HIS A 91 -0.97 -33.88 -10.13
CA HIS A 91 -1.06 -34.82 -11.24
C HIS A 91 -2.15 -35.89 -11.05
N SER A 92 -2.81 -36.25 -12.16
CA SER A 92 -3.56 -37.49 -12.32
C SER A 92 -3.50 -37.98 -13.78
N GLU A 93 -3.49 -39.30 -14.01
CA GLU A 93 -3.67 -39.90 -15.35
C GLU A 93 -5.09 -39.70 -15.91
N ARG A 94 -6.06 -39.34 -15.06
CA ARG A 94 -7.43 -38.99 -15.46
C ARG A 94 -7.78 -37.59 -14.96
N PRO A 95 -7.11 -36.55 -15.49
CA PRO A 95 -7.28 -35.20 -15.02
C PRO A 95 -8.73 -34.72 -15.24
N ASN A 96 -9.21 -33.92 -14.30
CA ASN A 96 -10.50 -33.25 -14.41
C ASN A 96 -10.35 -31.77 -14.81
N LEU A 97 -9.11 -31.30 -14.99
CA LEU A 97 -8.76 -30.02 -15.62
C LEU A 97 -7.92 -30.20 -16.90
N SER A 98 -8.22 -29.36 -17.90
CA SER A 98 -7.37 -29.09 -19.05
C SER A 98 -6.78 -27.70 -18.91
N TYR A 99 -5.62 -27.46 -19.51
CA TYR A 99 -5.02 -26.13 -19.53
C TYR A 99 -4.63 -25.69 -20.95
N LEU A 100 -4.65 -24.38 -21.18
CA LEU A 100 -4.29 -23.73 -22.43
C LEU A 100 -3.22 -22.67 -22.16
N LEU A 101 -2.12 -22.74 -22.91
CA LEU A 101 -1.04 -21.74 -22.83
C LEU A 101 -1.37 -20.58 -23.77
N ASP A 102 -1.60 -19.39 -23.22
CA ASP A 102 -1.81 -18.18 -23.99
C ASP A 102 -0.53 -17.33 -24.01
N ALA A 103 0.24 -17.48 -25.09
CA ALA A 103 1.46 -16.73 -25.31
C ALA A 103 1.23 -15.25 -25.68
N SER A 104 -0.02 -14.84 -25.96
CA SER A 104 -0.33 -13.45 -26.29
C SER A 104 -0.57 -12.59 -25.05
N THR A 105 -1.01 -13.22 -23.96
CA THR A 105 -1.29 -12.59 -22.66
C THR A 105 -0.34 -13.06 -21.55
N ASP A 106 0.66 -13.88 -21.90
CA ASP A 106 1.59 -14.53 -20.98
C ASP A 106 0.87 -15.15 -19.76
N ALA A 107 -0.07 -16.05 -20.05
CA ALA A 107 -0.88 -16.71 -19.03
C ALA A 107 -1.23 -18.16 -19.37
N ILE A 108 -1.64 -18.92 -18.36
CA ILE A 108 -2.20 -20.27 -18.50
C ILE A 108 -3.63 -20.26 -17.99
N GLN A 109 -4.56 -20.67 -18.84
CA GLN A 109 -5.95 -20.83 -18.49
C GLN A 109 -6.24 -22.29 -18.15
N TYR A 110 -6.91 -22.55 -17.02
CA TYR A 110 -7.30 -23.87 -16.54
C TYR A 110 -8.82 -24.02 -16.57
N VAL A 111 -9.34 -25.08 -17.20
CA VAL A 111 -10.76 -25.29 -17.45
C VAL A 111 -11.19 -26.72 -17.09
N THR A 112 -12.34 -26.88 -16.44
CA THR A 112 -12.90 -28.20 -16.10
C THR A 112 -13.30 -28.99 -17.35
N THR A 113 -12.86 -30.25 -17.43
CA THR A 113 -13.20 -31.17 -18.54
C THR A 113 -14.50 -31.94 -18.30
N ARG A 114 -14.93 -32.03 -17.05
CA ARG A 114 -16.21 -32.59 -16.60
C ARG A 114 -16.71 -31.85 -15.35
N ALA A 115 -17.92 -32.18 -14.89
CA ALA A 115 -18.39 -31.70 -13.60
C ALA A 115 -17.50 -32.24 -12.46
N ILE A 116 -17.25 -31.40 -11.45
CA ILE A 116 -16.43 -31.68 -10.28
C ILE A 116 -17.35 -31.69 -9.05
N GLU A 117 -17.29 -32.75 -8.26
CA GLU A 117 -18.07 -32.86 -7.03
C GLU A 117 -17.45 -32.07 -5.87
N VAL A 118 -18.23 -31.80 -4.82
CA VAL A 118 -17.71 -31.19 -3.59
C VAL A 118 -16.58 -32.04 -3.03
N ASP A 119 -15.51 -31.38 -2.57
CA ASP A 119 -14.32 -32.00 -2.00
C ASP A 119 -13.50 -32.87 -2.97
N GLU A 120 -13.81 -32.87 -4.26
CA GLU A 120 -13.00 -33.55 -5.27
C GLU A 120 -11.73 -32.74 -5.60
N GLU A 121 -10.60 -33.42 -5.78
CA GLU A 121 -9.31 -32.79 -6.12
C GLU A 121 -9.25 -32.38 -7.59
N LEU A 122 -8.89 -31.13 -7.86
CA LEU A 122 -8.64 -30.60 -9.18
C LEU A 122 -7.21 -30.96 -9.62
N SER A 123 -7.11 -31.72 -10.71
CA SER A 123 -5.84 -32.26 -11.20
C SER A 123 -5.66 -32.03 -12.69
N ILE A 124 -4.41 -31.84 -13.09
CA ILE A 124 -3.99 -31.72 -14.49
C ILE A 124 -3.04 -32.86 -14.87
N PHE A 125 -2.90 -33.12 -16.16
CA PHE A 125 -1.96 -34.11 -16.65
C PHE A 125 -0.59 -33.47 -16.91
N TYR A 126 0.46 -33.95 -16.23
CA TYR A 126 1.83 -33.42 -16.32
C TYR A 126 2.64 -34.05 -17.47
N GLY A 127 2.14 -35.12 -18.10
CA GLY A 127 2.88 -35.92 -19.06
C GLY A 127 3.42 -37.23 -18.47
N HIS A 128 3.86 -38.15 -19.34
CA HIS A 128 4.27 -39.51 -18.97
C HIS A 128 5.65 -39.65 -18.31
N LYS A 129 6.33 -38.54 -17.96
CA LYS A 129 7.62 -38.53 -17.26
C LYS A 129 7.48 -37.75 -15.96
N LEU A 130 7.05 -38.44 -14.91
CA LEU A 130 6.90 -37.87 -13.57
C LEU A 130 8.21 -37.97 -12.79
N TRP A 131 8.46 -36.98 -11.93
CA TRP A 131 9.60 -36.94 -11.01
C TRP A 131 9.25 -37.50 -9.61
N PHE A 132 8.05 -38.06 -9.45
CA PHE A 132 7.53 -38.77 -8.28
C PHE A 132 6.79 -40.05 -8.72
N LYS A 133 6.49 -40.95 -7.77
CA LYS A 133 5.73 -42.18 -8.04
C LYS A 133 4.23 -41.89 -8.01
N ASP A 134 3.51 -42.39 -9.00
CA ASP A 134 2.08 -42.14 -9.18
C ASP A 134 1.24 -42.90 -8.15
N ALA A 135 0.20 -42.24 -7.62
CA ALA A 135 -0.69 -42.79 -6.59
C ALA A 135 -2.02 -43.34 -7.14
N ASP A 136 -2.31 -43.12 -8.42
CA ASP A 136 -3.62 -43.39 -9.04
C ASP A 136 -3.64 -44.64 -9.93
N ASP A 137 -3.01 -45.73 -9.49
CA ASP A 137 -3.05 -47.03 -10.17
C ASP A 137 -4.30 -47.84 -9.78
N TYR A 138 -5.50 -47.27 -9.92
CA TYR A 138 -6.75 -48.04 -9.87
C TYR A 138 -7.83 -47.49 -10.82
N ALA A 139 -7.95 -48.20 -11.96
CA ALA A 139 -9.14 -48.60 -12.73
C ALA A 139 -10.25 -47.57 -13.12
N ASN A 140 -10.55 -47.56 -14.43
CA ASN A 140 -11.54 -46.79 -15.22
C ASN A 140 -12.95 -47.45 -15.08
N PRO A 141 -14.11 -46.96 -15.63
CA PRO A 141 -14.28 -46.07 -16.80
C PRO A 141 -15.50 -45.11 -16.92
N ALA A 142 -15.37 -44.16 -17.88
CA ALA A 142 -16.30 -43.74 -18.96
C ALA A 142 -17.54 -42.80 -18.80
N VAL A 143 -17.44 -41.64 -19.52
CA VAL A 143 -18.32 -41.03 -20.57
C VAL A 143 -19.68 -40.35 -20.25
N ALA A 144 -19.82 -39.05 -20.59
CA ALA A 144 -20.75 -38.44 -21.60
C ALA A 144 -20.99 -36.90 -21.43
N ASP A 145 -21.19 -36.18 -22.54
CA ASP A 145 -21.65 -34.76 -22.75
C ASP A 145 -23.11 -34.81 -23.31
N PRO A 146 -23.85 -33.72 -23.70
CA PRO A 146 -23.60 -32.25 -23.73
C PRO A 146 -24.85 -31.33 -23.43
N GLU A 147 -24.74 -30.03 -23.79
CA GLU A 147 -25.77 -29.02 -24.19
C GLU A 147 -26.18 -27.95 -23.15
N GLU A 148 -25.79 -26.67 -23.32
CA GLU A 148 -26.32 -25.53 -24.13
C GLU A 148 -27.25 -24.59 -23.33
N ALA A 149 -26.90 -23.30 -23.22
CA ALA A 149 -27.72 -22.16 -23.67
C ALA A 149 -27.19 -20.82 -23.12
N GLU A 150 -27.22 -19.81 -23.99
CA GLU A 150 -26.94 -18.39 -23.78
C GLU A 150 -27.81 -17.71 -22.71
N ASP A 151 -27.31 -16.65 -22.07
CA ASP A 151 -28.03 -15.37 -21.99
C ASP A 151 -27.16 -14.15 -21.57
N GLY A 152 -27.23 -13.12 -22.40
CA GLY A 152 -27.82 -11.86 -21.93
C GLY A 152 -26.96 -10.93 -21.08
N TRP A 153 -25.81 -10.48 -21.57
CA TRP A 153 -25.18 -9.27 -21.05
C TRP A 153 -26.08 -8.05 -21.33
N GLY A 154 -26.75 -7.56 -20.29
CA GLY A 154 -27.43 -6.27 -20.27
C GLY A 154 -27.49 -5.68 -18.86
N GLY A 155 -26.71 -4.60 -18.63
CA GLY A 155 -27.01 -3.59 -17.60
C GLY A 155 -26.00 -3.46 -16.44
N LEU A 156 -24.98 -2.60 -16.61
CA LEU A 156 -24.31 -1.93 -15.49
C LEU A 156 -24.26 -0.42 -15.77
N SER A 157 -25.21 0.30 -15.21
CA SER A 157 -25.06 1.72 -14.85
C SER A 157 -25.69 1.91 -13.47
N ALA A 158 -24.83 1.96 -12.45
CA ALA A 158 -25.11 2.63 -11.19
C ALA A 158 -23.86 3.40 -10.79
N VAL A 159 -23.56 4.45 -11.56
CA VAL A 159 -22.85 5.61 -11.04
C VAL A 159 -23.90 6.36 -10.23
N VAL A 160 -23.74 6.39 -8.90
CA VAL A 160 -24.58 7.24 -8.05
C VAL A 160 -24.06 8.66 -8.21
N GLU A 161 -24.77 9.46 -9.01
CA GLU A 161 -24.71 10.92 -8.91
C GLU A 161 -25.22 11.32 -7.52
N VAL A 162 -24.40 12.09 -6.81
CA VAL A 162 -24.71 12.66 -5.50
C VAL A 162 -25.74 13.76 -5.72
N THR A 163 -27.02 13.46 -5.48
CA THR A 163 -28.06 14.50 -5.39
C THR A 163 -28.10 15.08 -3.98
N ASP A 164 -28.08 16.41 -3.92
CA ASP A 164 -28.19 17.30 -2.75
C ASP A 164 -28.93 16.72 -1.54
N LEU A 165 -28.24 16.71 -0.40
CA LEU A 165 -28.86 16.61 0.92
C LEU A 165 -28.94 18.01 1.54
N THR A 166 -30.18 18.49 1.65
CA THR A 166 -30.78 19.42 2.64
C THR A 166 -29.83 20.25 3.52
N GLU A 167 -30.08 21.57 3.53
CA GLU A 167 -29.44 22.67 4.28
C GLU A 167 -28.44 22.26 5.39
N PRO A 168 -27.19 22.78 5.37
CA PRO A 168 -26.21 22.42 6.36
C PRO A 168 -26.64 23.01 7.70
N ASP A 169 -26.81 22.15 8.70
CA ASP A 169 -27.04 22.53 10.09
C ASP A 169 -25.78 22.11 10.86
N GLY A 170 -24.83 23.03 10.99
CA GLY A 170 -23.49 22.77 11.52
C GLY A 170 -23.03 23.92 12.41
N PRO A 171 -22.36 23.65 13.55
CA PRO A 171 -22.02 24.68 14.54
C PRO A 171 -20.96 25.69 14.08
N PHE A 172 -20.32 25.46 12.92
CA PHE A 172 -19.24 26.26 12.37
C PHE A 172 -19.62 26.99 11.07
N LEU A 173 -20.92 27.10 10.77
CA LEU A 173 -21.42 27.77 9.57
C LEU A 173 -21.37 29.30 9.68
N ASP A 174 -21.59 29.81 10.88
CA ASP A 174 -21.57 31.23 11.19
C ASP A 174 -20.19 31.67 11.71
N GLY A 175 -19.74 32.85 11.29
CA GLY A 175 -18.48 33.48 11.72
C GLY A 175 -17.45 33.63 10.58
N ASP A 176 -16.33 34.28 10.88
CA ASP A 176 -15.23 34.46 9.93
C ASP A 176 -14.48 33.13 9.74
N PRO A 177 -14.41 32.56 8.51
CA PRO A 177 -13.68 31.32 8.25
C PRO A 177 -12.20 31.36 8.63
N SER A 178 -11.58 32.54 8.67
CA SER A 178 -10.16 32.73 8.99
C SER A 178 -9.90 32.85 10.49
N GLU A 179 -10.96 32.94 11.31
CA GLU A 179 -10.85 33.07 12.76
C GLU A 179 -10.17 31.84 13.37
N ILE A 180 -9.06 32.04 14.09
CA ILE A 180 -8.40 30.97 14.82
C ILE A 180 -9.19 30.64 16.07
N MET A 181 -9.62 29.39 16.18
CA MET A 181 -10.40 28.88 17.30
C MET A 181 -9.50 28.53 18.49
N ALA A 182 -10.01 28.76 19.70
CA ALA A 182 -9.38 28.26 20.92
C ALA A 182 -9.48 26.73 20.98
N ASP A 183 -8.51 26.08 21.63
CA ASP A 183 -8.44 24.61 21.72
C ASP A 183 -9.69 23.99 22.38
N GLU A 184 -10.34 24.72 23.30
CA GLU A 184 -11.57 24.32 23.98
C GLU A 184 -12.82 24.35 23.10
N ASP A 185 -12.81 25.16 22.03
CA ASP A 185 -13.92 25.30 21.08
C ASP A 185 -13.81 24.33 19.89
N LEU A 186 -12.72 23.56 19.82
CA LEU A 186 -12.52 22.60 18.73
C LEU A 186 -13.49 21.41 18.84
N PRO A 187 -13.94 20.85 17.70
CA PRO A 187 -14.86 19.71 17.70
C PRO A 187 -14.20 18.39 18.12
N PHE A 188 -12.95 18.41 18.59
CA PHE A 188 -12.19 17.23 18.97
C PHE A 188 -11.18 17.56 20.06
N THR A 189 -10.72 16.53 20.76
CA THR A 189 -9.60 16.57 21.69
C THR A 189 -8.38 15.90 21.08
N ARG A 190 -7.20 16.51 21.24
CA ARG A 190 -5.94 15.95 20.72
C ARG A 190 -5.34 14.99 21.74
N PHE A 191 -4.99 13.78 21.29
CA PHE A 191 -4.21 12.86 22.10
C PHE A 191 -2.75 13.34 22.14
N ARG A 192 -2.24 13.64 23.34
CA ARG A 192 -0.85 14.07 23.53
C ARG A 192 0.07 12.86 23.50
N LEU A 193 0.77 12.66 22.39
CA LEU A 193 1.84 11.68 22.31
C LEU A 193 2.99 12.08 23.27
N PRO A 194 3.56 11.15 24.06
CA PRO A 194 4.76 11.42 24.83
C PRO A 194 5.89 11.89 23.90
N PRO A 195 6.74 12.83 24.34
CA PRO A 195 7.85 13.31 23.55
C PRO A 195 8.82 12.17 23.19
N ASP A 196 9.39 12.24 21.99
CA ASP A 196 10.39 11.27 21.53
C ASP A 196 11.69 11.39 22.36
N GLU A 197 11.88 10.47 23.30
CA GLU A 197 13.16 10.28 23.99
C GLU A 197 14.10 9.45 23.08
N GLU A 198 14.99 10.13 22.35
CA GLU A 198 16.08 9.48 21.61
C GLU A 198 17.29 9.27 22.53
N GLU A 199 17.82 8.05 22.55
CA GLU A 199 19.10 7.68 23.20
C GLU A 199 20.17 7.37 22.14
N ILE A 200 21.45 7.53 22.48
CA ILE A 200 22.55 7.40 21.50
C ILE A 200 22.58 6.03 20.79
N ASP A 201 22.27 4.96 21.54
CA ASP A 201 22.29 3.58 21.03
C ASP A 201 21.10 3.26 20.11
N THR A 202 20.07 4.12 20.12
CA THR A 202 18.87 3.96 19.28
C THR A 202 18.98 4.66 17.93
N ILE A 203 20.06 5.44 17.70
CA ILE A 203 20.27 6.18 16.47
C ILE A 203 20.66 5.22 15.35
N ARG A 204 19.77 5.08 14.36
CA ARG A 204 20.05 4.33 13.14
C ARG A 204 21.05 5.09 12.27
N THR A 205 22.10 4.39 11.84
CA THR A 205 23.16 4.92 10.99
C THR A 205 23.35 4.09 9.73
N THR A 206 23.96 4.69 8.71
CA THR A 206 24.40 4.02 7.48
C THR A 206 25.84 4.39 7.18
N GLN A 207 26.54 3.58 6.38
CA GLN A 207 27.85 3.94 5.86
C GLN A 207 27.71 4.95 4.73
N ALA A 208 28.50 6.01 4.79
CA ALA A 208 28.62 7.00 3.73
C ALA A 208 30.09 7.26 3.38
N TRP A 209 30.36 7.38 2.09
CA TRP A 209 31.64 7.79 1.55
C TRP A 209 31.89 9.26 1.84
N VAL A 210 33.07 9.54 2.35
CA VAL A 210 33.57 10.87 2.65
C VAL A 210 34.97 11.04 2.07
N VAL A 211 35.40 12.28 1.88
CA VAL A 211 36.77 12.61 1.49
C VAL A 211 37.25 13.82 2.27
N ASP A 212 38.51 13.79 2.71
CA ASP A 212 39.13 14.95 3.34
C ASP A 212 39.62 15.93 2.27
N ILE A 213 39.34 17.20 2.50
CA ILE A 213 39.67 18.32 1.61
C ILE A 213 40.87 19.06 2.22
N PRO A 214 42.07 18.91 1.64
CA PRO A 214 43.29 19.50 2.18
C PRO A 214 43.32 21.03 2.03
N ASP A 215 42.79 21.56 0.92
CA ASP A 215 42.66 23.01 0.69
C ASP A 215 41.19 23.42 0.66
N PRO A 216 40.72 24.28 1.60
CA PRO A 216 39.36 24.80 1.61
C PRO A 216 38.90 25.48 0.32
N ARG A 217 39.81 25.94 -0.55
CA ARG A 217 39.48 26.51 -1.85
C ARG A 217 38.80 25.50 -2.79
N LEU A 218 39.12 24.22 -2.64
CA LEU A 218 38.57 23.12 -3.45
C LEU A 218 37.11 22.77 -3.09
N ILE A 219 36.60 23.25 -1.94
CA ILE A 219 35.25 22.92 -1.48
C ILE A 219 34.18 23.32 -2.51
N THR A 220 34.29 24.52 -3.08
CA THR A 220 33.30 25.04 -4.03
C THR A 220 33.28 24.22 -5.31
N GLU A 221 34.45 23.77 -5.75
CA GLU A 221 34.61 22.92 -6.94
C GLU A 221 34.08 21.52 -6.68
N MET A 222 34.38 20.95 -5.52
CA MET A 222 33.86 19.65 -5.11
C MET A 222 32.34 19.63 -4.92
N LEU A 223 31.74 20.70 -4.40
CA LEU A 223 30.27 20.81 -4.31
C LEU A 223 29.62 20.89 -5.70
N LYS A 224 30.24 21.61 -6.65
CA LYS A 224 29.79 21.64 -8.05
C LYS A 224 29.89 20.27 -8.69
N TRP A 225 31.02 19.59 -8.49
CA TRP A 225 31.24 18.24 -9.00
C TRP A 225 30.23 17.25 -8.41
N LEU A 226 29.95 17.28 -7.10
CA LEU A 226 28.93 16.43 -6.48
C LEU A 226 27.56 16.56 -7.15
N LYS A 227 27.16 17.80 -7.46
CA LYS A 227 25.91 18.09 -8.16
C LYS A 227 25.93 17.58 -9.61
N GLN A 228 27.04 17.78 -10.32
CA GLN A 228 27.21 17.30 -11.70
C GLN A 228 27.27 15.78 -11.81
N ALA A 229 27.85 15.11 -10.82
CA ALA A 229 27.96 13.66 -10.73
C ALA A 229 26.65 12.99 -10.25
N GLY A 230 25.61 13.76 -9.93
CA GLY A 230 24.33 13.23 -9.44
C GLY A 230 24.42 12.60 -8.05
N LEU A 231 25.42 12.96 -7.26
CA LEU A 231 25.63 12.44 -5.90
C LEU A 231 24.94 13.30 -4.82
N ASP A 232 24.35 14.43 -5.22
CA ASP A 232 23.56 15.30 -4.35
C ASP A 232 22.11 14.80 -4.26
N THR A 233 21.92 13.67 -3.59
CA THR A 233 20.62 13.01 -3.50
C THR A 233 19.80 13.47 -2.28
N PRO A 234 18.44 13.49 -2.35
CA PRO A 234 17.59 13.99 -1.26
C PRO A 234 17.71 13.22 0.06
N ASP A 235 18.12 11.95 0.01
CA ASP A 235 18.31 11.08 1.18
C ASP A 235 19.43 11.55 2.11
N LEU A 236 20.30 12.46 1.66
CA LEU A 236 21.32 13.10 2.48
C LEU A 236 20.98 14.55 2.86
N GLY A 237 19.79 15.04 2.49
CA GLY A 237 19.38 16.43 2.69
C GLY A 237 19.28 16.88 4.14
N HIS A 238 19.14 15.95 5.10
CA HIS A 238 19.16 16.24 6.53
C HIS A 238 20.58 16.36 7.12
N LEU A 239 21.62 16.03 6.36
CA LEU A 239 23.01 16.11 6.78
C LEU A 239 23.70 17.32 6.15
N LYS A 240 24.59 17.97 6.90
CA LYS A 240 25.44 19.00 6.31
C LYS A 240 26.48 18.31 5.42
N ARG A 241 26.70 18.85 4.21
CA ARG A 241 27.70 18.31 3.28
C ARG A 241 29.14 18.42 3.79
N ILE A 242 29.41 19.32 4.73
CA ILE A 242 30.75 19.64 5.19
C ILE A 242 30.84 19.48 6.71
N ARG A 243 31.88 18.79 7.16
CA ARG A 243 32.31 18.73 8.57
C ARG A 243 33.70 19.35 8.70
N LYS A 244 33.88 20.25 9.66
CA LYS A 244 35.20 20.79 10.04
C LYS A 244 35.59 20.26 11.41
N GLN A 245 36.76 19.62 11.51
CA GLN A 245 37.26 19.07 12.77
C GLN A 245 38.79 19.16 12.79
N ASN A 246 39.37 19.78 13.82
CA ASN A 246 40.82 19.88 14.05
C ASN A 246 41.61 20.28 12.77
N ASP A 247 41.21 21.39 12.15
CA ASP A 247 41.77 21.94 10.89
C ASP A 247 41.55 21.11 9.61
N MET A 248 40.90 19.95 9.70
CA MET A 248 40.53 19.13 8.55
C MET A 248 39.09 19.42 8.13
N THR A 249 38.87 19.59 6.83
CA THR A 249 37.53 19.69 6.25
C THR A 249 37.18 18.38 5.57
N THR A 250 36.17 17.67 6.05
CA THR A 250 35.68 16.44 5.43
C THR A 250 34.38 16.74 4.66
N LEU A 251 34.30 16.23 3.43
CA LEU A 251 33.13 16.36 2.56
C LEU A 251 32.36 15.03 2.49
N LEU A 252 31.04 15.08 2.65
CA LEU A 252 30.14 13.95 2.49
C LEU A 252 29.79 13.74 1.01
N LEU A 253 30.09 12.55 0.48
CA LEU A 253 29.93 12.22 -0.93
C LEU A 253 28.60 11.52 -1.21
N THR A 254 28.45 10.27 -0.77
CA THR A 254 27.31 9.41 -1.11
C THR A 254 27.18 8.23 -0.16
N THR A 255 26.00 7.65 -0.08
CA THR A 255 25.67 6.39 0.61
C THR A 255 25.71 5.16 -0.32
N SER A 256 26.14 5.34 -1.58
CA SER A 256 26.28 4.26 -2.57
C SER A 256 27.20 3.13 -2.07
N PRO A 257 26.91 1.86 -2.39
CA PRO A 257 27.79 0.73 -2.06
C PRO A 257 29.14 0.79 -2.77
N VAL A 258 29.24 1.51 -3.89
CA VAL A 258 30.47 1.65 -4.69
C VAL A 258 31.11 3.01 -4.41
N PRO A 259 32.44 3.08 -4.19
CA PRO A 259 33.13 4.35 -3.99
C PRO A 259 33.02 5.23 -5.23
N PRO A 260 32.73 6.53 -5.08
CA PRO A 260 32.67 7.44 -6.20
C PRO A 260 34.07 7.71 -6.77
N ILE A 261 34.16 7.86 -8.09
CA ILE A 261 35.42 8.21 -8.77
C ILE A 261 35.64 9.72 -8.64
N LEU A 262 36.64 10.11 -7.86
CA LEU A 262 36.95 11.53 -7.64
C LEU A 262 37.56 12.19 -8.89
N PRO A 263 37.43 13.52 -9.05
CA PRO A 263 38.10 14.27 -10.12
C PRO A 263 39.62 14.13 -10.02
N GLY A 264 40.26 13.63 -11.08
CA GLY A 264 41.71 13.36 -11.10
C GLY A 264 42.59 14.61 -11.27
N ASP A 265 41.98 15.74 -11.62
CA ASP A 265 42.60 17.06 -11.69
C ASP A 265 42.76 17.72 -10.30
N LEU A 266 42.04 17.19 -9.30
CA LEU A 266 42.13 17.63 -7.93
C LEU A 266 43.00 16.64 -7.15
N ASP A 267 44.11 17.10 -6.59
CA ASP A 267 45.03 16.30 -5.77
C ASP A 267 44.39 15.97 -4.40
N LEU A 268 43.39 15.09 -4.42
CA LEU A 268 42.57 14.70 -3.28
C LEU A 268 42.98 13.33 -2.73
N PRO A 269 42.89 13.12 -1.40
CA PRO A 269 43.13 11.82 -0.81
C PRO A 269 42.03 10.81 -1.20
N MET A 270 42.31 9.52 -0.99
CA MET A 270 41.32 8.48 -1.27
C MET A 270 40.09 8.60 -0.36
N PRO A 271 38.88 8.39 -0.89
CA PRO A 271 37.66 8.43 -0.09
C PRO A 271 37.59 7.22 0.86
N TYR A 272 36.94 7.41 1.99
CA TYR A 272 36.73 6.37 3.02
C TYR A 272 35.30 6.44 3.58
N THR A 273 34.88 5.44 4.35
CA THR A 273 33.51 5.36 4.87
C THR A 273 33.40 5.76 6.34
N LEU A 274 32.34 6.49 6.69
CA LEU A 274 31.95 6.80 8.07
C LEU A 274 30.46 6.51 8.31
N LEU A 275 30.10 6.34 9.58
CA LEU A 275 28.69 6.22 9.98
C LEU A 275 28.02 7.59 10.04
N VAL A 276 26.89 7.71 9.36
CA VAL A 276 26.06 8.92 9.36
C VAL A 276 24.61 8.59 9.72
N PRO A 277 23.87 9.48 10.42
CA PRO A 277 22.46 9.25 10.76
C PRO A 277 21.58 9.15 9.51
N ILE A 278 20.60 8.23 9.51
CA ILE A 278 19.65 8.07 8.38
C ILE A 278 18.43 9.00 8.45
N SER A 279 18.24 9.73 9.55
CA SER A 279 17.04 10.56 9.78
C SER A 279 17.41 11.94 10.33
N PRO A 280 16.58 12.98 10.08
CA PRO A 280 16.81 14.33 10.59
C PRO A 280 16.74 14.39 12.12
N ALA A 281 17.36 15.43 12.69
CA ALA A 281 17.26 15.75 14.10
C ALA A 281 15.99 16.56 14.39
N LEU A 282 15.10 16.03 15.23
CA LEU A 282 13.78 16.61 15.49
C LEU A 282 13.70 17.37 16.83
N THR A 283 14.58 17.06 17.77
CA THR A 283 14.70 17.73 19.08
C THR A 283 16.12 18.22 19.31
N PRO A 284 16.36 19.19 20.22
CA PRO A 284 17.72 19.60 20.58
C PRO A 284 18.58 18.44 21.10
N ILE A 285 17.98 17.47 21.81
CA ILE A 285 18.64 16.26 22.30
C ILE A 285 19.03 15.37 21.11
N SER A 286 18.07 15.08 20.21
CA SER A 286 18.30 14.35 18.96
C SER A 286 19.40 14.98 18.13
N LEU A 287 19.40 16.32 18.01
CA LEU A 287 20.43 17.07 17.31
C LEU A 287 21.81 16.85 17.92
N LYS A 288 21.92 16.97 19.25
CA LYS A 288 23.18 16.75 19.97
C LYS A 288 23.70 15.33 19.74
N LEU A 289 22.83 14.33 19.85
CA LEU A 289 23.20 12.92 19.69
C LEU A 289 23.57 12.60 18.22
N LYS A 290 22.74 12.98 17.25
CA LYS A 290 23.01 12.73 15.81
C LYS A 290 24.23 13.49 15.30
N SER A 291 24.45 14.71 15.81
CA SER A 291 25.65 15.50 15.48
C SER A 291 26.95 14.87 15.99
N SER A 292 26.90 13.90 16.91
CA SER A 292 28.08 13.14 17.32
C SER A 292 28.58 12.17 16.24
N PHE A 293 27.70 11.72 15.35
CA PHE A 293 28.05 10.88 14.18
C PHE A 293 28.45 11.76 12.99
N TRP A 294 27.57 12.69 12.60
CA TRP A 294 27.82 13.62 11.50
C TRP A 294 27.02 14.91 11.68
N PRO A 295 27.57 16.10 11.31
CA PRO A 295 26.84 17.35 11.41
C PRO A 295 25.47 17.28 10.73
N THR A 296 24.42 17.35 11.54
CA THR A 296 23.04 17.19 11.10
C THR A 296 22.35 18.55 11.09
N ILE A 297 21.44 18.77 10.14
CA ILE A 297 20.60 19.96 10.11
C ILE A 297 19.50 19.77 11.15
N PHE A 298 19.38 20.73 12.07
CA PHE A 298 18.24 20.77 12.96
C PHE A 298 17.05 21.24 12.15
N THR A 299 16.12 20.32 11.91
CA THR A 299 14.81 20.64 11.37
C THR A 299 13.86 20.48 12.54
N PRO A 300 13.79 21.47 13.46
CA PRO A 300 12.84 21.41 14.56
C PRO A 300 11.50 21.12 13.93
N SER A 301 10.92 19.99 14.32
CA SER A 301 9.57 19.78 13.89
C SER A 301 8.73 20.87 14.53
N ARG A 302 7.87 21.53 13.76
CA ARG A 302 6.70 22.21 14.35
C ARG A 302 5.80 21.18 15.08
N LYS A 303 6.11 19.87 15.11
CA LYS A 303 5.50 18.82 15.96
C LYS A 303 5.77 19.06 17.44
N GLY A 304 5.07 20.02 18.02
CA GLY A 304 5.02 20.25 19.45
C GLY A 304 4.01 21.34 19.80
N GLU A 305 3.93 22.36 18.94
CA GLU A 305 2.81 23.30 18.96
C GLU A 305 1.66 22.67 18.18
N ALA A 306 0.50 22.56 18.82
CA ALA A 306 -0.70 22.12 18.14
C ALA A 306 -0.95 23.10 16.98
N GLU A 307 -1.16 22.56 15.78
CA GLU A 307 -1.52 23.36 14.62
C GLU A 307 -2.73 24.22 15.00
N ALA A 308 -2.67 25.53 14.76
CA ALA A 308 -3.82 26.41 14.96
C ALA A 308 -4.92 26.03 13.95
N TRP A 309 -6.18 26.01 14.40
CA TRP A 309 -7.31 25.64 13.55
C TRP A 309 -8.18 26.85 13.32
N SER A 310 -8.36 27.21 12.04
CA SER A 310 -9.34 28.22 11.65
C SER A 310 -10.76 27.64 11.72
N ARG A 311 -11.76 28.51 11.86
CA ARG A 311 -13.17 28.14 11.81
C ARG A 311 -13.53 27.42 10.51
N GLY A 312 -12.98 27.87 9.38
CA GLY A 312 -13.14 27.25 8.07
C GLY A 312 -12.59 25.82 8.04
N LYS A 313 -11.43 25.57 8.66
CA LYS A 313 -10.87 24.23 8.79
C LYS A 313 -11.71 23.33 9.71
N SER A 314 -12.24 23.88 10.80
CA SER A 314 -13.18 23.15 11.68
C SER A 314 -14.46 22.77 10.96
N ARG A 315 -15.00 23.66 10.10
CA ARG A 315 -16.14 23.36 9.22
C ARG A 315 -15.82 22.23 8.23
N TRP A 316 -14.68 22.31 7.53
CA TRP A 316 -14.22 21.25 6.63
C TRP A 316 -14.14 19.89 7.33
N ALA A 317 -13.56 19.85 8.53
CA ALA A 317 -13.46 18.61 9.30
C ALA A 317 -14.82 18.11 9.79
N TRP A 318 -15.72 19.01 10.17
CA TRP A 318 -17.09 18.67 10.53
C TRP A 318 -17.82 18.00 9.36
N ASP A 319 -17.75 18.58 8.17
CA ASP A 319 -18.36 18.02 6.97
C ASP A 319 -17.76 16.65 6.62
N ALA A 320 -16.44 16.48 6.76
CA ALA A 320 -15.77 15.21 6.58
C ALA A 320 -16.20 14.15 7.61
N MET A 321 -16.48 14.56 8.85
CA MET A 321 -16.96 13.67 9.90
C MET A 321 -18.41 13.26 9.69
N ILE A 322 -19.28 14.18 9.26
CA ILE A 322 -20.68 13.87 8.92
C ILE A 322 -20.73 12.82 7.79
N LYS A 323 -19.94 13.00 6.73
CA LYS A 323 -19.85 12.05 5.62
C LYS A 323 -19.46 10.64 6.07
N VAL A 324 -18.50 10.52 7.00
CA VAL A 324 -18.08 9.19 7.49
C VAL A 324 -19.14 8.53 8.37
N VAL A 325 -19.91 9.31 9.14
CA VAL A 325 -21.06 8.81 9.92
C VAL A 325 -22.18 8.32 9.00
N GLU A 326 -22.49 9.08 7.95
CA GLU A 326 -23.50 8.71 6.96
C GLU A 326 -23.13 7.40 6.24
N ALA A 327 -21.89 7.29 5.76
CA ALA A 327 -21.41 6.05 5.13
C ALA A 327 -21.46 4.84 6.08
N ALA A 328 -21.20 5.02 7.37
CA ALA A 328 -21.31 3.97 8.37
C ALA A 328 -22.78 3.55 8.61
N ASN A 329 -23.71 4.51 8.63
CA ASN A 329 -25.14 4.24 8.73
C ASN A 329 -25.65 3.48 7.48
N GLU A 330 -25.20 3.87 6.29
CA GLU A 330 -25.53 3.14 5.06
C GLU A 330 -24.97 1.72 5.07
N ALA A 331 -23.74 1.52 5.55
CA ALA A 331 -23.13 0.21 5.70
C ALA A 331 -23.99 -0.69 6.61
N ARG A 332 -24.44 -0.16 7.75
CA ARG A 332 -25.38 -0.85 8.65
C ARG A 332 -26.64 -1.29 7.93
N ASN A 333 -27.23 -0.40 7.13
CA ASN A 333 -28.46 -0.69 6.38
C ASN A 333 -28.25 -1.78 5.33
N ARG A 334 -27.01 -1.98 4.85
CA ARG A 334 -26.61 -3.07 3.96
C ARG A 334 -26.22 -4.36 4.70
N GLY A 335 -26.33 -4.40 6.04
CA GLY A 335 -25.95 -5.56 6.85
C GLY A 335 -24.44 -5.66 7.14
N GLU A 336 -23.68 -4.61 6.88
CA GLU A 336 -22.27 -4.51 7.28
C GLU A 336 -22.10 -4.01 8.70
N LEU A 337 -20.88 -4.11 9.21
CA LEU A 337 -20.50 -3.44 10.44
C LEU A 337 -20.55 -1.91 10.24
N PRO A 338 -21.14 -1.14 11.20
CA PRO A 338 -21.30 0.31 11.11
C PRO A 338 -19.98 1.08 11.35
N ILE A 339 -18.92 0.68 10.65
CA ILE A 339 -17.60 1.29 10.71
C ILE A 339 -17.25 1.81 9.32
N ALA A 340 -16.87 3.09 9.24
CA ALA A 340 -16.43 3.70 7.99
C ALA A 340 -15.18 4.55 8.21
N ALA A 341 -14.42 4.77 7.14
CA ALA A 341 -13.23 5.59 7.10
C ALA A 341 -13.23 6.46 5.83
N HIS A 342 -12.81 7.71 5.96
CA HIS A 342 -12.84 8.74 4.94
C HIS A 342 -11.48 9.44 4.89
N ILE A 343 -10.78 9.33 3.75
CA ILE A 343 -9.61 10.15 3.42
C ILE A 343 -10.16 11.44 2.82
N ALA A 344 -10.11 12.53 3.60
CA ALA A 344 -10.63 13.80 3.15
C ALA A 344 -9.72 14.44 2.09
N ALA A 345 -10.34 15.23 1.20
CA ALA A 345 -9.64 16.21 0.39
C ALA A 345 -8.80 17.14 1.29
N PRO A 346 -7.55 17.51 0.90
CA PRO A 346 -6.74 18.43 1.68
C PRO A 346 -7.46 19.76 1.85
N TYR A 347 -7.30 20.37 3.03
CA TYR A 347 -7.80 21.71 3.28
C TYR A 347 -6.82 22.73 2.69
N ASN A 348 -7.24 23.43 1.64
CA ASN A 348 -6.49 24.53 1.01
C ASN A 348 -7.22 25.85 1.32
N GLU A 349 -6.51 26.81 1.92
CA GLU A 349 -7.05 28.16 2.20
C GLU A 349 -7.20 28.98 0.91
N ASP A 350 -6.36 28.70 -0.09
CA ASP A 350 -6.34 29.37 -1.40
C ASP A 350 -7.06 28.48 -2.44
N SER A 351 -8.39 28.55 -2.47
CA SER A 351 -9.21 27.83 -3.45
C SER A 351 -9.17 28.49 -4.84
N GLU A 352 -8.01 28.45 -5.50
CA GLU A 352 -7.81 28.87 -6.91
C GLU A 352 -7.23 27.74 -7.81
N SER A 353 -7.29 26.48 -7.38
CA SER A 353 -6.96 25.34 -8.26
C SER A 353 -8.23 24.67 -8.81
N ASP A 354 -8.41 24.67 -10.13
CA ASP A 354 -9.55 24.07 -10.86
C ASP A 354 -9.67 22.53 -10.73
N SER A 355 -8.71 21.84 -10.10
CA SER A 355 -8.81 20.40 -9.83
C SER A 355 -9.41 20.16 -8.44
N ALA A 356 -10.62 19.62 -8.38
CA ALA A 356 -11.24 19.23 -7.13
C ALA A 356 -10.36 18.18 -6.40
N PRO A 357 -9.91 18.43 -5.17
CA PRO A 357 -9.07 17.48 -4.45
C PRO A 357 -9.79 16.15 -4.22
N THR A 358 -9.13 15.03 -4.55
CA THR A 358 -9.72 13.69 -4.46
C THR A 358 -9.89 13.26 -3.01
N ALA A 359 -11.10 12.84 -2.66
CA ALA A 359 -11.49 12.25 -1.37
C ALA A 359 -11.97 10.81 -1.57
N PHE A 360 -11.76 9.95 -0.57
CA PHE A 360 -12.11 8.53 -0.65
C PHE A 360 -12.84 8.09 0.61
N ILE A 361 -13.91 7.32 0.46
CA ILE A 361 -14.69 6.80 1.59
C ILE A 361 -14.93 5.31 1.42
N ALA A 362 -14.66 4.55 2.48
CA ALA A 362 -14.91 3.12 2.50
C ALA A 362 -15.50 2.68 3.83
N CYS A 363 -16.35 1.66 3.75
CA CYS A 363 -16.96 1.03 4.91
C CYS A 363 -16.24 -0.29 5.22
N ASP A 364 -16.45 -0.76 6.44
CA ASP A 364 -16.14 -2.13 6.80
C ASP A 364 -16.99 -3.07 5.96
N SER A 365 -16.34 -4.12 5.45
CA SER A 365 -16.98 -5.07 4.55
C SER A 365 -16.67 -6.51 4.96
N ARG A 366 -16.38 -6.73 6.24
CA ARG A 366 -16.11 -8.05 6.81
C ARG A 366 -17.29 -9.00 6.64
N ASN A 367 -18.53 -8.50 6.69
CA ASN A 367 -19.71 -9.38 6.59
C ASN A 367 -19.92 -9.81 5.15
N SER A 368 -20.00 -8.88 4.18
CA SER A 368 -20.20 -9.28 2.77
C SER A 368 -19.04 -10.05 2.18
N ASN A 369 -17.79 -9.70 2.53
CA ASN A 369 -16.61 -10.38 2.00
C ASN A 369 -16.22 -11.63 2.80
N ALA A 370 -16.88 -11.90 3.93
CA ALA A 370 -16.50 -12.95 4.87
C ALA A 370 -14.98 -12.97 5.17
N HIS A 371 -14.36 -11.78 5.23
CA HIS A 371 -12.91 -11.64 5.29
C HIS A 371 -12.49 -10.76 6.47
N PRO A 372 -11.79 -11.30 7.48
CA PRO A 372 -11.58 -10.63 8.76
C PRO A 372 -10.76 -9.34 8.63
N LEU A 373 -9.94 -9.17 7.60
CA LEU A 373 -9.11 -7.97 7.42
C LEU A 373 -9.78 -6.83 6.62
N ARG A 374 -11.04 -6.98 6.18
CA ARG A 374 -11.74 -5.97 5.34
C ARG A 374 -12.31 -4.81 6.16
N HIS A 375 -11.46 -4.23 6.99
CA HIS A 375 -11.80 -3.09 7.82
C HIS A 375 -11.91 -1.81 6.97
N ALA A 376 -12.73 -0.87 7.41
CA ALA A 376 -12.94 0.41 6.72
C ALA A 376 -11.63 1.13 6.35
N VAL A 377 -10.68 1.22 7.30
CA VAL A 377 -9.37 1.86 7.09
C VAL A 377 -8.54 1.16 6.00
N ILE A 378 -8.55 -0.18 5.97
CA ILE A 378 -7.81 -0.94 4.95
C ILE A 378 -8.45 -0.72 3.58
N ASN A 379 -9.79 -0.75 3.53
CA ASN A 379 -10.54 -0.55 2.29
C ASN A 379 -10.33 0.85 1.72
N VAL A 380 -10.28 1.89 2.55
CA VAL A 380 -10.08 3.28 2.07
C VAL A 380 -8.64 3.52 1.60
N ILE A 381 -7.63 2.95 2.29
CA ILE A 381 -6.23 2.97 1.84
C ILE A 381 -6.11 2.28 0.48
N ARG A 382 -6.78 1.14 0.31
CA ARG A 382 -6.80 0.41 -0.95
C ARG A 382 -7.43 1.24 -2.06
N GLN A 383 -8.59 1.87 -1.85
CA GLN A 383 -9.23 2.70 -2.87
C GLN A 383 -8.32 3.83 -3.34
N MET A 384 -7.61 4.49 -2.43
CA MET A 384 -6.64 5.52 -2.80
C MET A 384 -5.44 4.96 -3.57
N ALA A 385 -4.96 3.77 -3.20
CA ALA A 385 -3.88 3.10 -3.93
C ALA A 385 -4.33 2.73 -5.35
N ASP A 386 -5.52 2.15 -5.49
CA ASP A 386 -6.12 1.80 -6.78
C ASP A 386 -6.27 3.07 -7.66
N HIS A 387 -6.79 4.18 -7.10
CA HIS A 387 -6.90 5.46 -7.80
C HIS A 387 -5.55 5.97 -8.32
N ARG A 388 -4.50 5.93 -7.47
CA ARG A 388 -3.15 6.35 -7.88
C ARG A 388 -2.55 5.49 -8.99
N THR A 389 -2.90 4.20 -9.04
CA THR A 389 -2.44 3.32 -10.13
C THR A 389 -3.17 3.57 -11.44
N THR A 390 -4.40 4.08 -11.39
CA THR A 390 -5.20 4.42 -12.56
C THR A 390 -5.01 5.85 -13.06
N ALA A 391 -4.52 6.76 -12.21
CA ALA A 391 -4.23 8.14 -12.57
C ALA A 391 -3.05 8.20 -13.55
N ASP A 392 -3.16 9.05 -14.57
CA ASP A 392 -2.12 9.23 -15.58
C ASP A 392 -0.87 9.84 -14.93
N PRO A 393 0.33 9.24 -15.09
CA PRO A 393 1.57 9.80 -14.53
C PRO A 393 1.92 11.20 -15.09
N SER A 394 1.23 11.67 -16.14
CA SER A 394 1.36 13.03 -16.68
C SER A 394 0.48 14.09 -16.01
N THR A 395 -0.52 13.70 -15.22
CA THR A 395 -1.32 14.64 -14.41
C THR A 395 -0.61 14.95 -13.09
N PRO A 396 -0.29 16.23 -12.80
CA PRO A 396 0.28 16.60 -11.52
C PRO A 396 -0.83 16.58 -10.46
N GLU A 397 -1.14 15.40 -9.90
CA GLU A 397 -1.76 15.38 -8.58
C GLU A 397 -0.75 15.95 -7.57
N GLU A 398 -1.25 16.64 -6.54
CA GLU A 398 -0.50 17.30 -5.46
C GLU A 398 0.42 16.34 -4.67
N SER A 399 1.43 15.75 -5.32
CA SER A 399 2.64 15.30 -4.67
C SER A 399 3.36 16.56 -4.25
N ILE A 400 3.40 16.81 -2.94
CA ILE A 400 4.16 17.89 -2.32
C ILE A 400 5.57 17.89 -2.91
N SER A 401 5.86 18.93 -3.69
CA SER A 401 7.14 19.39 -4.21
C SER A 401 8.31 18.40 -4.12
N LEU A 402 8.37 17.46 -5.07
CA LEU A 402 9.65 17.09 -5.66
C LEU A 402 9.69 17.80 -7.01
N THR A 403 10.67 18.69 -7.17
CA THR A 403 10.85 19.51 -8.37
C THR A 403 10.87 18.67 -9.65
N PRO A 404 10.26 19.13 -10.76
CA PRO A 404 10.10 18.36 -12.00
C PRO A 404 11.42 18.08 -12.77
N SER A 405 12.58 18.31 -12.16
CA SER A 405 13.90 18.01 -12.73
C SER A 405 14.38 16.57 -12.49
N GLU A 406 13.59 15.73 -11.82
CA GLU A 406 13.97 14.36 -11.45
C GLU A 406 12.97 13.34 -12.00
N ALA A 407 12.95 13.16 -13.32
CA ALA A 407 12.42 11.94 -13.95
C ALA A 407 13.38 10.75 -13.73
N GLY A 408 13.81 10.54 -12.48
CA GLY A 408 14.57 9.38 -12.05
C GLY A 408 13.62 8.28 -11.59
N GLU A 409 14.00 7.02 -11.82
CA GLU A 409 13.26 5.83 -11.38
C GLU A 409 12.74 5.97 -9.95
N SER A 410 11.46 5.68 -9.75
CA SER A 410 10.82 5.68 -8.42
C SER A 410 11.59 4.76 -7.47
N ARG A 411 12.41 5.35 -6.59
CA ARG A 411 13.15 4.62 -5.56
C ARG A 411 12.18 4.13 -4.49
N ASN A 412 12.44 2.94 -3.94
CA ASN A 412 11.68 2.43 -2.80
C ASN A 412 11.67 3.46 -1.66
N GLY A 413 10.47 3.89 -1.24
CA GLY A 413 10.27 4.80 -0.11
C GLY A 413 10.13 6.28 -0.46
N THR A 414 9.98 6.69 -1.73
CA THR A 414 9.79 8.11 -2.09
C THR A 414 8.33 8.56 -2.26
N ASN A 415 7.34 7.65 -2.31
CA ASN A 415 5.93 7.99 -2.60
C ASN A 415 4.91 7.26 -1.69
N TYR A 416 4.76 7.71 -0.43
CA TYR A 416 3.79 7.12 0.49
C TYR A 416 2.34 7.57 0.19
N LEU A 417 1.38 6.67 0.43
CA LEU A 417 -0.03 6.86 0.09
C LEU A 417 -0.68 8.04 0.80
N LEU A 418 -0.49 8.16 2.11
CA LEU A 418 -1.23 9.11 2.95
C LEU A 418 -0.38 10.28 3.46
N THR A 419 0.79 10.55 2.85
CA THR A 419 1.58 11.74 3.20
C THR A 419 0.72 13.00 3.10
N SER A 420 0.66 13.77 4.19
CA SER A 420 -0.15 15.00 4.30
C SER A 420 -1.66 14.82 4.14
N ARG A 421 -2.18 13.59 4.22
CA ARG A 421 -3.62 13.30 4.21
C ARG A 421 -4.16 13.12 5.61
N THR A 422 -5.41 13.54 5.80
CA THR A 422 -6.17 13.41 7.05
C THR A 422 -7.24 12.34 6.88
N VAL A 423 -7.30 11.41 7.84
CA VAL A 423 -8.28 10.31 7.84
C VAL A 423 -9.30 10.50 8.95
N PHE A 424 -10.58 10.47 8.61
CA PHE A 424 -11.69 10.44 9.55
C PHE A 424 -12.24 9.01 9.62
N THR A 425 -12.55 8.50 10.80
CA THR A 425 -13.11 7.15 10.99
C THR A 425 -14.16 7.16 12.09
N THR A 426 -15.18 6.31 12.01
CA THR A 426 -16.21 6.29 13.06
C THR A 426 -15.71 5.65 14.36
N HIS A 427 -14.85 4.65 14.27
CA HIS A 427 -14.29 3.98 15.45
C HIS A 427 -12.78 4.07 15.44
N GLU A 428 -12.19 4.06 16.64
CA GLU A 428 -10.74 4.03 16.82
C GLU A 428 -10.16 2.85 16.03
N PRO A 429 -9.15 3.09 15.16
CA PRO A 429 -8.56 2.01 14.37
C PRO A 429 -7.92 0.94 15.27
N CYS A 430 -8.18 -0.34 14.96
CA CYS A 430 -7.50 -1.45 15.64
C CYS A 430 -5.99 -1.50 15.33
N ILE A 431 -5.25 -2.38 16.01
CA ILE A 431 -3.79 -2.53 15.82
C ILE A 431 -3.37 -2.67 14.35
N MET A 432 -4.06 -3.52 13.57
CA MET A 432 -3.77 -3.71 12.15
C MET A 432 -3.95 -2.41 11.36
N CYS A 433 -5.09 -1.73 11.56
CA CYS A 433 -5.43 -0.51 10.85
C CYS A 433 -4.47 0.63 11.22
N SER A 434 -4.15 0.78 12.51
CA SER A 434 -3.17 1.76 12.97
C SER A 434 -1.78 1.51 12.39
N MET A 435 -1.35 0.24 12.28
CA MET A 435 -0.07 -0.09 11.64
C MET A 435 -0.09 0.19 10.12
N ALA A 436 -1.21 -0.08 9.44
CA ALA A 436 -1.39 0.27 8.03
C ALA A 436 -1.31 1.79 7.79
N LEU A 437 -1.86 2.59 8.70
CA LEU A 437 -1.78 4.06 8.69
C LEU A 437 -0.34 4.56 8.91
N ILE A 438 0.44 3.90 9.78
CA ILE A 438 1.88 4.17 9.95
C ILE A 438 2.63 3.88 8.63
N HIS A 439 2.42 2.70 8.04
CA HIS A 439 3.07 2.32 6.78
C HIS A 439 2.69 3.24 5.62
N SER A 440 1.49 3.79 5.65
CA SER A 440 1.00 4.73 4.63
C SER A 440 1.42 6.18 4.88
N ARG A 441 2.07 6.49 6.00
CA ARG A 441 2.49 7.83 6.43
C ARG A 441 1.37 8.89 6.54
N VAL A 442 0.22 8.51 7.10
CA VAL A 442 -0.89 9.46 7.34
C VAL A 442 -0.44 10.67 8.18
N LYS A 443 -0.99 11.88 7.92
CA LYS A 443 -0.69 13.07 8.73
C LYS A 443 -1.33 12.96 10.12
N GLU A 444 -2.65 12.76 10.14
CA GLU A 444 -3.46 12.75 11.34
C GLU A 444 -4.75 11.96 11.14
N VAL A 445 -5.30 11.44 12.23
CA VAL A 445 -6.48 10.57 12.27
C VAL A 445 -7.48 11.12 13.29
N PHE A 446 -8.71 11.28 12.86
CA PHE A 446 -9.86 11.67 13.68
C PHE A 446 -10.79 10.47 13.85
N TYR A 447 -11.16 10.13 15.09
CA TYR A 447 -12.14 9.08 15.35
C TYR A 447 -13.25 9.53 16.31
N LEU A 448 -14.47 8.99 16.16
CA LEU A 448 -15.60 9.29 17.04
C LEU A 448 -15.59 8.44 18.31
N TYR A 449 -15.68 7.11 18.14
CA TYR A 449 -15.80 6.18 19.26
C TYR A 449 -14.44 5.56 19.62
N PRO A 450 -13.97 5.70 20.87
CA PRO A 450 -12.78 5.00 21.33
C PRO A 450 -13.03 3.48 21.39
N MET A 451 -11.98 2.68 21.22
CA MET A 451 -12.04 1.21 21.28
C MET A 451 -11.05 0.71 22.34
N PRO A 452 -11.40 0.73 23.64
CA PRO A 452 -10.45 0.50 24.72
C PRO A 452 -9.71 -0.85 24.68
N ARG A 453 -10.31 -1.90 24.10
CA ARG A 453 -9.70 -3.24 24.09
C ARG A 453 -8.98 -3.59 22.81
N THR A 454 -9.34 -2.97 21.69
CA THR A 454 -8.80 -3.32 20.36
C THR A 454 -8.08 -2.16 19.67
N GLY A 455 -8.31 -0.94 20.12
CA GLY A 455 -7.80 0.31 19.57
C GLY A 455 -6.28 0.44 19.64
N GLY A 456 -5.67 0.82 18.51
CA GLY A 456 -4.23 1.02 18.34
C GLY A 456 -3.79 2.48 18.43
N CYS A 457 -4.70 3.40 18.78
CA CYS A 457 -4.45 4.84 18.84
C CYS A 457 -4.61 5.42 20.25
N GLY A 458 -4.59 4.59 21.30
CA GLY A 458 -4.82 5.02 22.67
C GLY A 458 -5.68 4.07 23.50
N GLY A 459 -6.33 3.08 22.86
CA GLY A 459 -6.99 1.96 23.51
C GLY A 459 -6.01 0.98 24.16
N ILE A 460 -5.93 -0.26 23.64
CA ILE A 460 -5.04 -1.29 24.20
C ILE A 460 -3.55 -0.97 23.96
N ALA A 461 -3.26 -0.25 22.88
CA ALA A 461 -1.93 0.21 22.54
C ALA A 461 -2.00 1.54 21.80
N CYS A 462 -0.88 2.27 21.78
CA CYS A 462 -0.72 3.43 20.91
C CYS A 462 0.44 3.15 19.97
N LEU A 463 0.16 2.64 18.76
CA LEU A 463 1.23 2.25 17.84
C LEU A 463 2.10 3.42 17.41
N PRO A 464 1.55 4.64 17.22
CA PRO A 464 2.35 5.82 17.00
C PRO A 464 3.29 6.21 18.15
N THR A 465 3.26 5.55 19.32
CA THR A 465 4.25 5.77 20.41
C THR A 465 5.29 4.66 20.52
N LEU A 466 5.15 3.55 19.77
CA LEU A 466 6.09 2.42 19.86
C LEU A 466 7.53 2.86 19.56
N LYS A 467 8.50 2.24 20.25
CA LYS A 467 9.92 2.43 19.97
C LYS A 467 10.27 1.70 18.67
N GLY A 468 10.90 2.39 17.72
CA GLY A 468 11.40 1.80 16.46
C GLY A 468 10.50 1.95 15.23
N VAL A 469 9.29 2.49 15.38
CA VAL A 469 8.49 2.95 14.21
C VAL A 469 9.10 4.23 13.65
N ASN A 470 9.13 4.35 12.33
CA ASN A 470 9.78 5.45 11.61
C ASN A 470 8.82 6.59 11.23
N HIS A 471 7.53 6.45 11.56
CA HIS A 471 6.50 7.45 11.32
C HIS A 471 5.56 7.57 12.51
N ARG A 472 5.13 8.79 12.82
CA ARG A 472 4.14 9.11 13.85
C ARG A 472 3.16 10.14 13.31
N PHE A 473 1.87 9.94 13.58
CA PHE A 473 0.77 10.77 13.11
C PHE A 473 -0.05 11.36 14.27
N GLY A 474 -0.74 12.47 14.02
CA GLY A 474 -1.62 13.11 15.01
C GLY A 474 -2.87 12.27 15.28
N ILE A 475 -3.26 12.13 16.53
CA ILE A 475 -4.47 11.39 16.93
C ILE A 475 -5.44 12.37 17.59
N CYS A 476 -6.67 12.41 17.09
CA CYS A 476 -7.72 13.28 17.58
C CYS A 476 -9.01 12.49 17.83
N GLN A 477 -9.58 12.63 19.02
CA GLN A 477 -10.89 12.05 19.34
C GLN A 477 -11.96 13.13 19.20
N TRP A 478 -12.98 12.85 18.38
CA TRP A 478 -14.07 13.77 18.11
C TRP A 478 -15.03 13.88 19.29
N ASN A 479 -15.48 15.09 19.58
CA ASN A 479 -16.47 15.37 20.61
C ASN A 479 -17.87 15.10 20.04
N ILE A 480 -18.53 14.05 20.52
CA ILE A 480 -19.89 13.69 20.07
C ILE A 480 -20.89 14.69 20.67
N GLN A 481 -21.32 15.68 19.88
CA GLN A 481 -22.26 16.74 20.30
C GLN A 481 -23.18 17.17 19.14
N GLY A 482 -24.33 17.76 19.47
CA GLY A 482 -25.25 18.36 18.49
C GLY A 482 -25.77 17.39 17.43
N ALA A 483 -25.85 17.85 16.17
CA ALA A 483 -26.38 17.08 15.04
C ALA A 483 -25.63 15.76 14.77
N ILE A 484 -24.38 15.60 15.24
CA ILE A 484 -23.67 14.32 15.17
C ILE A 484 -24.31 13.29 16.08
N VAL A 485 -24.79 13.67 17.28
CA VAL A 485 -25.45 12.75 18.23
C VAL A 485 -26.68 12.12 17.59
N ASP A 486 -27.52 12.93 16.94
CA ASP A 486 -28.77 12.47 16.31
C ASP A 486 -28.50 11.50 15.15
N ARG A 487 -27.35 11.64 14.48
CA ARG A 487 -26.89 10.76 13.40
C ARG A 487 -26.06 9.57 13.91
N CYS A 488 -25.62 9.60 15.16
CA CYS A 488 -24.71 8.63 15.76
C CYS A 488 -25.45 7.52 16.52
N ASN A 489 -25.95 6.53 15.77
CA ASN A 489 -26.40 5.25 16.34
C ASN A 489 -25.54 4.08 15.83
N LEU A 490 -24.21 4.20 15.99
CA LEU A 490 -23.24 3.26 15.42
C LEU A 490 -22.73 2.23 16.45
N GLN A 491 -23.59 1.78 17.37
CA GLN A 491 -23.20 0.78 18.37
C GLN A 491 -22.69 -0.50 17.69
N LEU A 492 -21.53 -0.98 18.15
CA LEU A 492 -20.96 -2.25 17.72
C LEU A 492 -21.33 -3.37 18.70
N ASP A 493 -21.33 -4.60 18.20
CA ASP A 493 -21.36 -5.78 19.06
C ASP A 493 -20.15 -5.74 20.00
N ALA A 494 -20.39 -6.04 21.29
CA ALA A 494 -19.34 -6.11 22.29
C ALA A 494 -18.20 -7.05 21.88
N ALA A 495 -18.47 -8.10 21.08
CA ALA A 495 -17.48 -9.03 20.54
C ALA A 495 -16.43 -8.38 19.62
N ILE A 496 -16.75 -7.23 19.02
CA ILE A 496 -15.83 -6.53 18.10
C ILE A 496 -14.79 -5.71 18.88
N ASP A 497 -15.13 -5.27 20.09
CA ASP A 497 -14.22 -4.66 21.06
C ASP A 497 -13.97 -5.58 22.27
N ALA A 498 -14.07 -6.90 22.11
CA ALA A 498 -13.99 -7.85 23.23
C ALA A 498 -12.58 -8.29 23.57
#